data_AF-A0A382ZX80-F1
#
_entry.id   AF-A0A382ZX80-F1
#
_cell.length_a   1.000
_cell.length_b   1.000
_cell.length_c   1.000
_cell.angle_alpha   90.00
_cell.angle_beta   90.00
_cell.angle_gamma   90.00
#
_symmetry.space_group_name_H-M   'P 1'
#
loop_
_entity.id
_entity.type
_entity.pdbx_description
1 polymer ?
#
loop_
_entity_poly.entity_id
_entity_poly.type
_entity_poly.pdbx_seq_one_letter_code
_entity_poly.pdbx_strand_id
1 'polypeptide(L)' 'MATVQLDTINERLQELWNEFESNHNEHAAKGNKAAGRRARKALGSVKKLVTEYRKFSVAADK' A
#
# COMPACT_ATOMS: atom_id res chain seq x y z
N MET A 1 -6.88 1.30 -21.46
CA MET A 1 -7.69 1.61 -20.26
C MET A 1 -7.29 0.73 -19.06
N ALA A 2 -7.13 -0.59 -19.21
CA ALA A 2 -6.71 -1.47 -18.11
C ALA A 2 -5.26 -1.24 -17.62
N THR A 3 -4.33 -0.90 -18.51
CA THR A 3 -2.92 -0.60 -18.17
C THR A 3 -2.79 0.61 -17.26
N VAL A 4 -3.48 1.71 -17.59
CA VAL A 4 -3.52 2.93 -16.76
C VAL A 4 -4.02 2.65 -15.34
N GLN A 5 -5.02 1.77 -15.18
CA GLN A 5 -5.53 1.38 -13.86
C GLN A 5 -4.49 0.60 -13.04
N LEU A 6 -3.74 -0.31 -13.68
CA LEU A 6 -2.67 -1.06 -13.01
C LEU A 6 -1.52 -0.14 -12.58
N ASP A 7 -1.16 0.84 -13.43
CA ASP A 7 -0.14 1.83 -13.12
C ASP A 7 -0.54 2.69 -11.91
N THR A 8 -1.79 3.17 -11.88
CA THR A 8 -2.33 3.93 -10.72
C THR A 8 -2.31 3.10 -9.43
N ILE A 9 -2.67 1.81 -9.50
CA ILE A 9 -2.63 0.93 -8.32
C ILE A 9 -1.17 0.73 -7.85
N ASN A 10 -0.24 0.57 -8.79
CA ASN A 10 1.18 0.42 -8.49
C ASN A 10 1.78 1.67 -7.82
N GLU A 11 1.48 2.85 -8.35
CA GLU A 11 1.89 4.13 -7.74
C GLU A 11 1.36 4.24 -6.30
N ARG A 12 0.07 3.93 -6.10
CA ARG A 12 -0.53 4.00 -4.78
C ARG A 12 0.03 2.97 -3.79
N LEU A 13 0.41 1.78 -4.28
CA LEU A 13 1.11 0.79 -3.48
C LEU A 13 2.46 1.32 -2.99
N GLN A 14 3.24 1.97 -3.87
CA GLN A 14 4.52 2.57 -3.51
C GLN A 14 4.37 3.66 -2.45
N GLU A 15 3.39 4.55 -2.61
CA GLU A 15 3.10 5.61 -1.62
C GLU A 15 2.78 5.04 -0.24
N LEU A 16 1.88 4.05 -0.18
CA LEU A 16 1.48 3.42 1.08
C LEU A 16 2.62 2.62 1.70
N TRP A 17 3.49 2.02 0.89
CA TRP A 17 4.67 1.32 1.40
C TRP A 17 5.66 2.29 2.04
N ASN A 18 5.93 3.43 1.39
CA ASN A 18 6.78 4.48 1.95
C ASN A 18 6.19 5.04 3.27
N GLU A 19 4.86 5.24 3.34
CA GLU A 19 4.18 5.64 4.58
C GLU A 19 4.33 4.57 5.67
N PHE A 20 4.16 3.30 5.31
CA PHE A 20 4.34 2.18 6.24
C PHE A 20 5.77 2.16 6.81
N GLU A 21 6.78 2.20 5.96
CA GLU A 21 8.19 2.10 6.36
C GLU A 21 8.59 3.28 7.26
N SER A 22 8.23 4.51 6.87
CA SER A 22 8.49 5.72 7.66
C SER A 22 7.87 5.64 9.06
N ASN A 23 6.58 5.30 9.14
CA ASN A 23 5.88 5.17 10.43
C ASN A 23 6.36 3.96 11.24
N HIS A 24 6.75 2.86 10.58
CA HIS A 24 7.32 1.69 11.25
C HIS A 24 8.63 2.06 11.93
N ASN A 25 9.54 2.71 11.20
CA ASN A 25 10.84 3.13 11.70
C ASN A 25 10.69 4.12 12.86
N GLU A 26 9.76 5.08 12.78
CA GLU A 26 9.48 6.00 13.88
C GLU A 26 8.94 5.27 15.13
N HIS A 27 8.04 4.30 14.92
CA HIS A 27 7.52 3.48 16.01
C HIS A 27 8.62 2.64 16.67
N ALA A 28 9.47 1.98 15.86
CA ALA A 28 10.55 1.13 16.33
C ALA A 28 11.63 1.92 17.10
N ALA A 29 11.99 3.11 16.60
CA ALA A 29 13.04 3.92 17.20
C ALA A 29 12.59 4.64 18.49
N LYS A 30 11.34 5.10 18.55
CA LYS A 30 10.87 6.03 19.60
C LYS A 30 9.70 5.52 20.43
N GLY A 31 9.18 4.33 20.13
CA GLY A 31 7.96 3.82 20.76
C GLY A 31 6.71 4.64 20.45
N ASN A 32 6.73 5.47 19.38
CA ASN A 32 5.60 6.34 19.06
C ASN A 32 4.36 5.51 18.69
N LYS A 33 3.38 5.42 19.60
CA LYS A 33 2.16 4.61 19.41
C LYS A 33 1.29 5.12 18.25
N ALA A 34 1.30 6.41 17.95
CA ALA A 34 0.55 6.97 16.83
C ALA A 34 1.15 6.53 15.49
N ALA A 35 2.47 6.57 15.36
CA ALA A 35 3.18 6.04 14.19
C ALA A 35 2.88 4.55 13.98
N GLY A 36 2.92 3.74 15.04
CA GLY A 36 2.55 2.32 14.94
C GLY A 36 1.10 2.08 14.48
N ARG A 37 0.14 2.94 14.86
CA ARG A 37 -1.24 2.87 14.33
C ARG A 37 -1.29 3.24 12.84
N ARG A 38 -0.57 4.28 12.41
CA ARG A 38 -0.51 4.69 10.99
C ARG A 38 0.14 3.63 10.12
N ALA A 39 1.26 3.04 10.56
CA ALA A 39 1.92 1.93 9.86
C ALA A 39 0.97 0.76 9.58
N ARG A 40 0.21 0.33 10.60
CA ARG A 40 -0.80 -0.74 10.44
C ARG A 40 -1.95 -0.35 9.50
N LYS A 41 -2.38 0.91 9.54
CA LYS A 41 -3.41 1.43 8.62
C LYS A 41 -2.93 1.41 7.17
N ALA A 42 -1.69 1.87 6.91
CA ALA A 42 -1.07 1.85 5.60
C ALA A 42 -1.01 0.41 5.04
N LEU A 43 -0.52 -0.56 5.83
CA LEU A 43 -0.52 -1.97 5.45
C LEU A 43 -1.92 -2.54 5.15
N GLY A 44 -2.94 -2.13 5.93
CA GLY A 44 -4.32 -2.51 5.66
C GLY A 44 -4.81 -2.03 4.28
N SER A 45 -4.38 -0.84 3.86
CA SER A 45 -4.67 -0.30 2.52
C SER A 45 -3.87 -1.02 1.43
N VAL A 46 -2.58 -1.32 1.67
CA VAL A 46 -1.74 -2.13 0.75
C VAL A 46 -2.42 -3.47 0.45
N LYS A 47 -2.89 -4.19 1.46
CA LYS A 47 -3.60 -5.47 1.28
C LYS A 47 -4.81 -5.37 0.36
N LYS A 48 -5.57 -4.28 0.43
CA LYS A 48 -6.73 -4.04 -0.46
C LYS A 48 -6.27 -3.87 -1.90
N LEU A 49 -5.29 -3.01 -2.12
CA LEU A 49 -4.75 -2.72 -3.45
C LEU A 49 -4.08 -3.93 -4.10
N VAL A 50 -3.42 -4.81 -3.33
CA VAL A 50 -2.89 -6.09 -3.84
C VAL A 50 -4.00 -6.94 -4.45
N THR A 51 -5.16 -6.99 -3.79
CA THR A 51 -6.32 -7.76 -4.28
C THR A 51 -6.91 -7.12 -5.54
N GLU A 52 -7.03 -5.79 -5.56
CA GLU A 52 -7.50 -5.05 -6.72
C GLU A 52 -6.56 -5.21 -7.92
N TYR A 53 -5.25 -5.04 -7.70
CA TYR A 53 -4.23 -5.23 -8.73
C TYR A 53 -4.38 -6.59 -9.41
N ARG A 54 -4.46 -7.67 -8.61
CA ARG A 54 -4.64 -9.03 -9.15
C ARG A 54 -5.91 -9.14 -9.99
N LYS A 55 -7.03 -8.56 -9.52
CA LYS A 55 -8.30 -8.58 -10.26
C LYS A 55 -8.17 -7.88 -11.62
N PHE A 56 -7.61 -6.67 -11.64
CA PHE A 56 -7.45 -5.90 -12.87
C PHE A 56 -6.43 -6.52 -13.81
N SER A 57 -5.33 -7.09 -13.29
CA SER A 57 -4.31 -7.76 -14.10
C SER A 57 -4.90 -8.98 -14.81
N VAL A 58 -5.59 -9.86 -14.08
CA VAL A 58 -6.24 -11.04 -14.68
C VAL A 58 -7.34 -10.65 -15.67
N ALA A 59 -8.03 -9.54 -15.45
CA ALA A 59 -9.04 -9.04 -16.39
C ALA A 59 -8.43 -8.40 -17.64
N ALA A 60 -7.20 -7.86 -17.56
CA ALA A 60 -6.50 -7.29 -18.70
C ALA A 60 -5.96 -8.36 -19.66
N ASP A 61 -5.69 -9.56 -19.14
CA ASP A 61 -5.17 -10.71 -19.91
C ASP A 61 -6.30 -11.60 -20.51
N LYS A 62 -7.57 -11.21 -20.36
CA LYS A 62 -8.75 -11.93 -20.88
C LYS A 62 -9.42 -11.16 -22.02
#